data_AF-A0A1Y4NL16-F1
#
_entry.id   AF-A0A1Y4NL16-F1
#
_cell.length_a   1.000
_cell.length_b   1.000
_cell.length_c   1.000
_cell.angle_alpha   90.00
_cell.angle_beta   90.00
_cell.angle_gamma   90.00
#
_symmetry.space_group_name_H-M   'P 1'
#
loop_
_entity.id
_entity.type
_entity.pdbx_description
1 polymer ?
#
loop_
_entity_poly.entity_id
_entity_poly.type
_entity_poly.pdbx_seq_one_letter_code
_entity_poly.pdbx_strand_id
1 'polypeptide(L)'
;MKCQFCNRENVDRVFYVNWMGTVYQVPVCADCLQKMWQQAVSSGQTEEFKQMTGWWPGKRDPRHLGDRAFPEFAVEGLRRRRRLAALRTRLSEAAALENYEEAARLRDDIATIEKEVCSHGN
;
A
#
# COMPACT_ATOMS: atom_id res chain seq x y z
N MET A 1 5.57 14.00 -13.39
CA MET A 1 7.06 13.95 -13.46
C MET A 1 7.44 13.09 -14.66
N LYS A 2 8.54 13.36 -15.36
CA LYS A 2 8.95 12.56 -16.54
C LYS A 2 10.06 11.59 -16.15
N CYS A 3 10.05 10.40 -16.76
CA CYS A 3 11.14 9.44 -16.57
C CYS A 3 12.44 10.00 -17.15
N GLN A 4 13.52 9.99 -16.38
CA GLN A 4 14.84 10.50 -16.78
C GLN A 4 15.41 9.78 -18.02
N PHE A 5 15.03 8.51 -18.23
CA PHE A 5 15.59 7.67 -19.27
C PHE A 5 14.79 7.66 -20.58
N CYS A 6 13.46 7.85 -20.52
CA CYS A 6 12.60 7.78 -21.71
C CYS A 6 11.72 9.02 -21.94
N ASN A 7 11.78 10.01 -21.04
CA ASN A 7 11.02 11.27 -21.07
C ASN A 7 9.49 11.13 -21.13
N ARG A 8 8.94 9.93 -20.90
CA ARG A 8 7.50 9.69 -20.80
C ARG A 8 6.96 10.12 -19.43
N GLU A 9 5.68 10.49 -19.38
CA GLU A 9 5.00 11.01 -18.18
C GLU A 9 4.53 9.91 -17.20
N ASN A 10 5.21 8.77 -17.19
CA ASN A 10 4.79 7.58 -16.46
C ASN A 10 5.91 7.20 -15.46
N VAL A 11 6.00 7.92 -14.35
CA VAL A 11 7.04 7.68 -13.33
C VAL A 11 6.48 6.76 -12.26
N ASP A 12 7.13 5.60 -12.09
CA ASP A 12 6.76 4.61 -11.08
C ASP A 12 7.61 4.75 -9.82
N ARG A 13 8.87 5.18 -9.97
CA ARG A 13 9.81 5.33 -8.85
C ARG A 13 10.68 6.57 -8.99
N VAL A 14 11.08 7.13 -7.86
CA VAL A 14 12.07 8.20 -7.79
C VAL A 14 13.20 7.74 -6.87
N PHE A 15 14.41 7.64 -7.42
CA PHE A 15 15.61 7.35 -6.63
C PHE A 15 16.25 8.64 -6.14
N TYR A 16 16.79 8.61 -4.93
CA TYR A 16 17.56 9.71 -4.37
C TYR A 16 19.02 9.29 -4.29
N VAL A 17 19.87 9.90 -5.10
CA VAL A 17 21.30 9.60 -5.14
C VAL A 17 22.04 10.80 -4.57
N ASN A 18 22.78 10.59 -3.47
CA ASN A 18 23.68 11.61 -2.95
C ASN A 18 24.99 11.58 -3.74
N TRP A 19 25.27 12.63 -4.48
CA TRP A 19 26.53 12.81 -5.19
C TRP A 19 27.20 14.09 -4.73
N MET A 20 28.37 13.95 -4.08
CA MET A 20 29.17 15.07 -3.56
C MET A 20 28.36 16.04 -2.66
N GLY A 21 27.46 15.52 -1.82
CA GLY A 21 26.65 16.33 -0.90
C GLY A 21 25.40 16.96 -1.53
N THR A 22 25.19 16.76 -2.83
CA THR A 22 23.95 17.15 -3.52
C THR A 22 23.06 15.92 -3.74
N VAL A 23 21.80 16.00 -3.31
CA VAL A 23 20.82 14.92 -3.50
C VAL A 23 20.14 15.09 -4.85
N TYR A 24 20.39 14.15 -5.77
CA TYR A 24 19.76 14.09 -7.08
C TYR A 24 18.53 13.19 -7.04
N GLN A 25 17.43 13.67 -7.64
CA GLN A 25 16.22 12.89 -7.85
C GLN A 25 16.23 12.29 -9.24
N VAL A 26 16.17 10.96 -9.33
CA VAL A 26 16.16 10.22 -10.59
C VAL A 26 14.81 9.51 -10.73
N PRO A 27 13.83 10.12 -11.42
CA PRO A 27 12.56 9.49 -11.73
C PRO A 27 12.68 8.45 -12.85
N VAL A 28 12.09 7.27 -12.65
CA VAL A 28 12.21 6.12 -13.55
C VAL A 28 10.84 5.44 -13.73
N CYS A 29 10.51 5.07 -14.96
CA CYS A 29 9.33 4.26 -15.29
C CYS A 29 9.62 2.76 -15.15
N ALA A 30 8.59 1.94 -14.99
CA ALA A 30 8.69 0.49 -14.84
C ALA A 30 9.46 -0.16 -16.00
N ASP A 31 9.24 0.26 -17.24
CA ASP A 31 9.93 -0.29 -18.41
C ASP A 31 11.44 -0.02 -18.38
N CYS A 32 11.84 1.22 -18.06
CA CYS A 32 13.25 1.59 -17.94
C CYS A 32 13.89 0.87 -16.75
N LEU A 33 13.15 0.71 -15.67
CA LEU A 33 13.61 0.01 -14.47
C LEU A 33 13.86 -1.48 -14.75
N GLN A 34 13.00 -2.14 -15.53
CA GLN A 34 13.22 -3.52 -16.00
C GLN A 34 14.46 -3.65 -16.88
N LYS A 35 14.69 -2.69 -17.79
CA LYS A 35 15.90 -2.68 -18.63
C LYS A 35 17.17 -2.53 -17.79
N MET A 36 17.16 -1.66 -16.79
CA MET A 36 18.29 -1.50 -15.86
C MET A 36 18.58 -2.80 -15.10
N TRP A 37 17.55 -3.53 -14.68
CA TRP A 37 17.71 -4.84 -14.07
C TRP A 37 18.30 -5.87 -15.03
N GLN A 38 17.79 -5.95 -16.27
CA GLN A 38 18.35 -6.85 -17.28
C GLN A 38 19.83 -6.58 -17.53
N GLN A 39 20.23 -5.30 -17.55
CA GLN A 39 21.62 -4.90 -17.66
C GLN A 39 22.44 -5.37 -16.46
N ALA A 40 21.97 -5.17 -15.23
CA ALA A 40 22.64 -5.63 -14.01
C ALA A 40 22.77 -7.16 -13.95
N VAL A 41 21.77 -7.90 -14.46
CA VAL A 41 21.83 -9.36 -14.61
C VAL A 41 22.91 -9.74 -15.61
N SER A 42 22.95 -9.09 -16.77
CA SER A 42 23.94 -9.39 -17.81
C SER A 42 25.38 -9.05 -17.41
N SER A 43 25.58 -8.04 -16.55
CA SER A 43 26.90 -7.64 -16.04
C SER A 43 27.33 -8.39 -14.79
N GLY A 44 26.48 -9.24 -14.22
CA GLY A 44 26.74 -9.93 -12.96
C GLY A 44 26.66 -9.04 -11.70
N GLN A 45 26.25 -7.77 -11.83
CA GLN A 45 26.18 -6.78 -10.75
C GLN A 45 24.81 -6.73 -10.06
N THR A 46 24.14 -7.88 -9.95
CA THR A 46 22.77 -7.92 -9.41
C THR A 46 22.70 -7.52 -7.94
N GLU A 47 23.70 -7.88 -7.12
CA GLU A 47 23.72 -7.52 -5.71
C GLU A 47 23.98 -6.02 -5.49
N GLU A 48 24.89 -5.42 -6.25
CA GLU A 48 25.17 -3.97 -6.21
C GLU A 48 23.91 -3.17 -6.58
N PHE A 49 23.21 -3.62 -7.62
CA PHE A 49 21.96 -3.01 -8.04
C PHE A 49 20.87 -3.09 -6.95
N LYS A 50 20.73 -4.25 -6.29
CA LYS A 50 19.78 -4.43 -5.18
C LYS A 50 20.12 -3.51 -4.00
N GLN A 51 21.40 -3.39 -3.65
CA GLN A 51 21.86 -2.53 -2.56
C GLN A 51 21.60 -1.05 -2.85
N MET A 52 21.89 -0.61 -4.08
CA MET A 52 21.75 0.80 -4.48
C MET A 52 20.28 1.23 -4.65
N THR A 53 19.46 0.37 -5.25
CA THR A 53 18.08 0.74 -5.64
C THR A 53 17.01 0.25 -4.68
N GLY A 54 17.32 -0.78 -3.86
CA GLY A 54 16.34 -1.46 -3.02
C GLY A 54 15.26 -2.21 -3.80
N TRP A 55 15.37 -2.32 -5.12
CA TRP A 55 14.36 -2.88 -6.02
C TRP A 55 14.90 -4.05 -6.86
N TRP A 56 14.03 -5.03 -7.12
CA TRP A 56 14.25 -6.11 -8.09
C TRP A 56 12.90 -6.71 -8.50
N PRO A 57 12.80 -7.39 -9.65
CA PRO A 57 11.56 -8.04 -10.08
C PRO A 57 11.04 -9.02 -9.02
N GLY A 58 9.73 -8.96 -8.77
CA GLY A 58 9.05 -9.81 -7.78
C GLY A 58 9.13 -9.30 -6.33
N LYS A 59 9.97 -8.30 -6.01
CA LYS A 59 9.93 -7.67 -4.69
C LYS A 59 8.72 -6.74 -4.60
N ARG A 60 7.84 -6.99 -3.62
CA ARG A 60 6.86 -5.98 -3.21
C ARG A 60 7.58 -4.88 -2.45
N ASP A 61 7.21 -3.63 -2.72
CA ASP A 61 7.79 -2.51 -1.99
C ASP A 61 7.51 -2.64 -0.49
N PRO A 62 8.52 -2.34 0.36
CA PRO A 62 8.28 -2.21 1.78
C PRO A 62 7.20 -1.14 1.97
N ARG A 63 6.16 -1.47 2.75
CA ARG A 63 5.17 -0.47 3.16
C ARG A 63 5.88 0.57 4.02
N HIS A 64 5.81 1.85 3.67
CA HIS A 64 6.36 2.91 4.50
C HIS A 64 5.42 3.17 5.69
N LEU A 65 5.99 3.53 6.84
CA LEU A 65 5.22 3.92 8.00
C LEU A 65 4.47 5.22 7.66
N GLY A 66 3.14 5.18 7.63
CA GLY A 66 2.31 6.32 7.19
C GLY A 66 1.67 6.14 5.82
N ASP A 67 2.12 5.18 5.01
CA ASP A 67 1.27 4.65 3.95
C ASP A 67 0.02 4.11 4.62
N ARG A 68 -1.16 4.42 4.07
CA ARG A 68 -2.40 3.83 4.56
C ARG A 68 -2.16 2.33 4.68
N ALA A 69 -2.23 1.79 5.90
CA ALA A 69 -1.93 0.39 6.18
C ALA A 69 -2.70 -0.56 5.23
N PHE A 70 -3.78 -0.02 4.66
CA PHE A 70 -4.69 -0.63 3.72
C PHE A 70 -4.99 0.28 2.53
N PRO A 71 -4.77 -0.18 1.29
CA PRO A 71 -5.15 0.56 0.09
C PRO A 71 -6.64 0.85 0.07
N GLU A 72 -7.04 2.05 -0.35
CA GLU A 72 -8.46 2.36 -0.57
C GLU A 72 -9.04 1.38 -1.58
N PHE A 73 -8.31 1.00 -2.63
CA PHE A 73 -8.72 0.03 -3.66
C PHE A 73 -8.81 -1.44 -3.21
N ALA A 74 -8.78 -1.74 -1.91
CA ALA A 74 -8.95 -3.11 -1.42
C ALA A 74 -10.29 -3.71 -1.90
N VAL A 75 -10.33 -5.02 -2.13
CA VAL A 75 -11.55 -5.76 -2.51
C VAL A 75 -12.68 -5.44 -1.53
N GLU A 76 -13.90 -5.20 -2.02
CA GLU A 76 -15.09 -4.84 -1.22
C GLU A 76 -15.27 -5.74 0.02
N GLY A 77 -15.16 -7.06 -0.15
CA GLY A 77 -15.27 -8.01 0.97
C GLY A 77 -14.19 -7.87 2.04
N LEU A 78 -13.02 -7.32 1.71
CA LEU A 78 -11.97 -7.02 2.70
C LEU A 78 -12.24 -5.69 3.41
N ARG A 79 -12.76 -4.68 2.70
CA ARG A 79 -13.18 -3.41 3.30
C ARG A 79 -14.30 -3.62 4.31
N ARG A 80 -15.31 -4.41 3.95
CA ARG A 80 -16.47 -4.72 4.80
C ARG A 80 -16.07 -5.48 6.06
N ARG A 81 -15.23 -6.52 5.95
CA ARG A 81 -14.68 -7.25 7.11
C ARG A 81 -13.91 -6.34 8.08
N ARG A 82 -13.17 -5.35 7.55
CA ARG A 82 -12.47 -4.36 8.40
C ARG A 82 -13.41 -3.40 9.09
N ARG A 83 -14.41 -2.88 8.37
CA ARG A 83 -15.43 -2.01 8.96
C ARG A 83 -16.12 -2.72 10.12
N LEU A 84 -16.48 -3.99 9.95
CA LEU A 84 -17.03 -4.82 11.03
C LEU A 84 -16.06 -4.98 12.21
N ALA A 85 -14.77 -5.26 11.95
CA ALA A 85 -13.78 -5.39 13.01
C ALA A 85 -13.63 -4.08 13.83
N ALA A 86 -13.55 -2.93 13.15
CA ALA A 86 -13.46 -1.63 13.81
C ALA A 86 -14.70 -1.29 14.64
N LEU A 87 -15.91 -1.60 14.13
CA LEU A 87 -17.16 -1.41 14.88
C LEU A 87 -17.24 -2.31 16.10
N ARG A 88 -16.76 -3.57 16.00
CA ARG A 88 -16.70 -4.49 17.15
C ARG A 88 -15.74 -4.00 18.24
N THR A 89 -14.60 -3.43 17.88
CA THR A 89 -13.67 -2.81 18.84
C THR A 89 -14.33 -1.62 19.52
N ARG A 90 -14.96 -0.71 18.76
CA ARG A 90 -15.69 0.43 19.34
C ARG A 90 -16.84 0.01 20.25
N LEU A 91 -17.55 -1.07 19.90
CA LEU A 91 -18.60 -1.62 20.74
C LEU A 91 -18.02 -2.11 22.07
N SER A 92 -16.88 -2.81 22.05
CA SER A 92 -16.22 -3.23 23.29
C SER A 92 -15.73 -2.06 24.14
N GLU A 93 -15.23 -0.99 23.51
CA GLU A 93 -14.83 0.24 24.19
C GLU A 93 -16.03 0.96 24.81
N ALA A 94 -17.12 1.14 24.06
CA ALA A 94 -18.35 1.75 24.54
C ALA A 94 -19.00 0.95 25.67
N ALA A 95 -18.96 -0.38 25.58
CA ALA A 95 -19.44 -1.27 26.64
C ALA A 95 -18.57 -1.17 27.92
N ALA A 96 -17.25 -1.01 27.77
CA ALA A 96 -16.34 -0.81 28.88
C ALA A 96 -16.52 0.56 29.55
N LEU A 97 -16.92 1.57 28.78
CA LEU A 97 -17.24 2.92 29.27
C LEU A 97 -18.70 3.07 29.74
N GLU A 98 -19.46 1.97 29.80
CA GLU A 98 -20.89 1.95 30.18
C GLU A 98 -21.79 2.85 29.31
N ASN A 99 -21.33 3.20 28.10
CA ASN A 99 -22.10 4.00 27.17
C ASN A 99 -23.06 3.11 26.36
N TYR A 100 -24.12 2.65 27.01
CA TYR A 100 -25.03 1.65 26.45
C TYR A 100 -25.84 2.14 25.24
N GLU A 101 -26.13 3.44 25.15
CA GLU A 101 -26.81 4.02 23.99
C GLU A 101 -25.93 3.97 22.73
N GLU A 102 -24.63 4.27 22.89
CA GLU A 102 -23.67 4.15 21.79
C GLU A 102 -23.43 2.68 21.42
N ALA A 103 -23.32 1.79 22.41
CA ALA A 103 -23.20 0.37 22.16
C ALA A 103 -24.42 -0.23 21.42
N ALA A 104 -25.63 0.25 21.71
CA ALA A 104 -26.85 -0.15 20.99
C ALA A 104 -26.82 0.27 19.52
N ARG A 105 -26.48 1.55 19.24
CA ARG A 105 -26.32 2.05 17.87
C ARG A 105 -25.27 1.25 17.10
N LEU A 106 -24.12 0.97 17.72
CA LEU A 106 -23.05 0.18 17.11
C LEU A 106 -23.50 -1.27 16.80
N ARG A 107 -24.37 -1.86 17.62
CA ARG A 107 -24.95 -3.19 17.34
C ARG A 107 -25.86 -3.17 16.12
N ASP A 108 -26.70 -2.15 15.98
CA ASP A 108 -27.61 -2.02 14.83
C ASP A 108 -26.82 -1.78 13.52
N ASP A 109 -25.76 -0.97 13.58
CA ASP A 109 -24.85 -0.74 12.46
C ASP A 109 -24.14 -2.04 12.02
N ILE A 110 -23.67 -2.85 12.98
CA ILE A 110 -23.06 -4.16 12.72
C ILE A 110 -24.06 -5.10 12.06
N ALA A 111 -25.28 -5.20 12.60
CA ALA A 111 -26.33 -6.07 12.08
C ALA A 111 -26.75 -5.69 10.65
N THR A 112 -26.77 -4.39 10.34
CA THR A 112 -27.09 -3.89 9.00
C THR A 112 -26.03 -4.31 7.99
N ILE A 113 -24.74 -4.10 8.33
CA ILE A 113 -23.62 -4.49 7.47
C ILE A 113 -23.53 -6.01 7.30
N GLU A 114 -23.82 -6.79 8.34
CA GLU A 114 -23.84 -8.27 8.27
C GLU A 114 -24.97 -8.79 7.37
N LYS A 115 -26.16 -8.18 7.40
CA LYS A 115 -27.27 -8.52 6.50
C LYS A 115 -26.92 -8.26 5.03
N GLU A 116 -26.25 -7.15 4.74
CA GLU A 116 -25.77 -6.85 3.38
C GLU A 116 -24.76 -7.91 2.91
N VAL A 117 -23.91 -8.44 3.79
CA VAL A 117 -22.93 -9.49 3.47
C VAL A 117 -23.61 -10.83 3.15
N CYS A 118 -24.70 -11.19 3.86
CA CYS A 118 -25.46 -12.40 3.55
C CYS A 118 -26.25 -12.31 2.23
N SER A 119 -26.67 -11.11 1.82
CA SER A 119 -27.51 -10.93 0.63
C SER A 119 -26.76 -11.07 -0.72
N HIS A 120 -25.44 -10.87 -0.75
CA HIS A 120 -24.63 -10.91 -1.97
C HIS A 120 -23.97 -12.28 -2.22
N GLY A 121 -24.49 -13.33 -1.57
CA GLY A 121 -23.98 -14.70 -1.65
C GLY A 121 -24.86 -15.68 -2.42
N ASN A 122 -25.78 -15.21 -3.28
CA ASN A 122 -26.59 -16.04 -4.19
C ASN A 122 -26.39 -15.60 -5.63
#